data_AF-A0A420FTA0-F1
#
_entry.id   AF-A0A420FTA0-F1
#
_cell.length_a   1.000
_cell.length_b   1.000
_cell.length_c   1.000
_cell.angle_alpha   90.00
_cell.angle_beta   90.00
_cell.angle_gamma   90.00
#
_symmetry.space_group_name_H-M   'P 1'
#
loop_
_entity.id
_entity.type
_entity.pdbx_description
1 polymer ?
#
loop_
_entity_poly.entity_id
_entity_poly.type
_entity_poly.pdbx_seq_one_letter_code
_entity_poly.pdbx_strand_id
1 'polypeptide(L)'
;MPTQQQIADHLDLDQSAVSRLVDKLGIDYRQASIDDVRIEYIRHLRGIASGRVGDGGYDLATERAMTERVEREIKILTLAEKKGQLVNAEQLERAYGQMVGAFQSDLLSLPDKIAQELRTLYGVDVDVELLNEHINGCLEQLARYDPDSPSSDPAPGEAANASREDRDDGLGEALSPFEREGSGEPG
;
A
#
# COMPACT_ATOMS: atom_id res chain seq x y z
N MET A 1 -49.42 35.99 -30.91
CA MET A 1 -49.06 35.00 -29.86
C MET A 1 -49.23 33.62 -30.48
N PRO A 2 -48.18 32.79 -30.50
CA PRO A 2 -48.27 31.45 -31.06
C PRO A 2 -49.17 30.55 -30.21
N THR A 3 -49.89 29.62 -30.83
CA THR A 3 -50.62 28.56 -30.12
C THR A 3 -49.73 27.35 -29.91
N GLN A 4 -50.06 26.48 -28.94
CA GLN A 4 -49.33 25.22 -28.76
C GLN A 4 -49.33 24.34 -30.01
N GLN A 5 -50.42 24.34 -30.78
CA GLN A 5 -50.51 23.62 -32.05
C GLN A 5 -49.55 24.22 -33.10
N GLN A 6 -49.46 25.54 -33.19
CA GLN A 6 -48.50 26.19 -34.10
C GLN A 6 -47.06 25.87 -33.70
N ILE A 7 -46.75 25.81 -32.40
CA ILE A 7 -45.42 25.43 -31.92
C ILE A 7 -45.14 23.96 -32.25
N ALA A 8 -46.13 23.08 -32.07
CA ALA A 8 -46.04 21.66 -32.41
C ALA A 8 -45.69 21.46 -33.89
N ASP A 9 -46.43 22.11 -34.79
CA ASP A 9 -46.19 22.03 -36.24
C ASP A 9 -44.78 22.53 -36.63
N HIS A 10 -44.26 23.53 -35.91
CA HIS A 10 -42.96 24.13 -36.19
C HIS A 10 -41.76 23.39 -35.58
N LEU A 11 -41.97 22.66 -34.48
CA LEU A 11 -40.95 21.86 -33.82
C LEU A 11 -41.01 20.39 -34.22
N ASP A 12 -41.97 20.00 -35.06
CA ASP A 12 -42.26 18.61 -35.43
C ASP A 12 -42.53 17.73 -34.18
N LEU A 13 -43.37 18.25 -33.28
CA LEU A 13 -43.75 17.63 -32.02
C LEU A 13 -45.27 17.48 -31.93
N ASP A 14 -45.76 16.61 -31.04
CA ASP A 14 -47.17 16.60 -30.69
C ASP A 14 -47.50 17.70 -29.66
N GLN A 15 -48.77 18.11 -29.59
CA GLN A 15 -49.20 19.16 -28.65
C GLN A 15 -48.88 18.78 -27.18
N SER A 16 -48.90 17.49 -26.85
CA SER A 16 -48.58 17.01 -25.50
C SER A 16 -47.09 17.18 -25.15
N ALA A 17 -46.18 16.92 -26.08
CA ALA A 17 -44.75 17.19 -25.90
C ALA A 17 -44.46 18.69 -25.82
N VAL A 18 -45.16 19.52 -26.60
CA VAL A 18 -45.03 20.99 -26.47
C VAL A 18 -45.45 21.46 -25.08
N SER A 19 -46.56 20.95 -24.54
CA SER A 19 -46.98 21.30 -23.17
C SER A 19 -45.91 20.94 -22.14
N ARG A 20 -45.39 19.70 -22.19
CA ARG A 20 -44.31 19.26 -21.29
C ARG A 20 -43.03 20.09 -21.44
N LEU A 21 -42.67 20.45 -22.67
CA LEU A 21 -41.48 21.25 -22.97
C LEU A 21 -41.60 22.65 -22.37
N VAL A 22 -42.74 23.30 -22.60
CA VAL A 22 -43.06 24.64 -22.09
C VAL A 22 -43.03 24.65 -20.56
N ASP A 23 -43.62 23.65 -19.92
CA ASP A 23 -43.61 23.51 -18.46
C ASP A 23 -42.19 23.23 -17.93
N LYS A 24 -41.44 22.33 -18.58
CA LYS A 24 -40.07 21.96 -18.19
C LYS A 24 -39.08 23.10 -18.33
N LEU A 25 -39.22 23.93 -19.37
CA LEU A 25 -38.33 25.06 -19.65
C LEU A 25 -38.84 26.39 -19.10
N GLY A 26 -40.03 26.43 -18.50
CA GLY A 26 -40.63 27.64 -17.94
C GLY A 26 -40.91 28.74 -18.98
N ILE A 27 -41.23 28.35 -20.22
CA ILE A 27 -41.40 29.29 -21.34
C ILE A 27 -42.84 29.85 -21.32
N ASP A 28 -43.02 31.17 -21.25
CA ASP A 28 -44.34 31.75 -21.51
C ASP A 28 -44.54 31.99 -23.01
N TYR A 29 -45.04 30.96 -23.70
CA TYR A 29 -45.31 31.02 -25.15
C TYR A 29 -46.42 32.01 -25.54
N ARG A 30 -47.20 32.52 -24.58
CA ARG A 30 -48.20 33.57 -24.86
C ARG A 30 -47.52 34.91 -25.03
N GLN A 31 -46.38 35.14 -24.39
CA GLN A 31 -45.66 36.41 -24.48
C GLN A 31 -44.44 36.33 -25.41
N ALA A 32 -43.91 35.13 -25.65
CA ALA A 32 -42.78 34.89 -26.52
C ALA A 32 -43.16 34.82 -28.01
N SER A 33 -42.21 35.16 -28.89
CA SER A 33 -42.34 34.88 -30.32
C SER A 33 -42.07 33.39 -30.60
N ILE A 34 -42.50 32.91 -31.76
CA ILE A 34 -42.22 31.53 -32.16
C ILE A 34 -40.73 31.25 -32.34
N ASP A 35 -39.96 32.26 -32.73
CA ASP A 35 -38.51 32.15 -32.90
C ASP A 35 -37.81 32.03 -31.55
N ASP A 36 -38.28 32.73 -30.52
CA ASP A 36 -37.75 32.59 -29.16
C ASP A 36 -37.95 31.17 -28.63
N VAL A 37 -39.14 30.59 -28.86
CA VAL A 37 -39.45 29.20 -28.47
C VAL A 37 -38.53 28.20 -29.20
N ARG A 38 -38.25 28.42 -30.50
CA ARG A 38 -37.30 27.58 -31.26
C ARG A 38 -35.89 27.70 -30.71
N ILE A 39 -35.42 28.90 -30.41
CA ILE A 39 -34.08 29.14 -29.87
C ILE A 39 -33.93 28.42 -28.54
N GLU A 40 -34.90 28.52 -27.64
CA GLU A 40 -34.89 27.82 -26.35
C GLU A 40 -34.91 26.30 -26.52
N TYR A 41 -35.73 25.78 -27.43
CA TYR A 41 -35.76 24.36 -27.74
C TYR A 41 -34.41 23.86 -28.29
N ILE A 42 -33.80 24.59 -29.22
CA ILE A 42 -32.47 24.27 -29.76
C ILE A 42 -31.40 24.33 -28.67
N ARG A 43 -31.46 25.30 -27.76
CA ARG A 43 -30.55 25.38 -26.60
C ARG A 43 -30.71 24.16 -25.69
N HIS A 44 -31.95 23.74 -25.42
CA HIS A 44 -32.24 22.55 -24.65
C HIS A 44 -31.70 21.27 -25.32
N LEU A 45 -31.95 21.08 -26.63
CA LEU A 45 -31.41 19.94 -27.39
C LEU A 45 -29.88 19.93 -27.41
N ARG A 46 -29.23 21.09 -27.57
CA ARG A 46 -27.77 21.22 -27.47
C ARG A 46 -27.26 20.90 -26.06
N GLY A 47 -28.01 21.28 -25.02
CA GLY A 47 -27.73 20.93 -23.64
C GLY A 47 -27.70 19.41 -23.43
N ILE A 48 -28.75 18.72 -23.90
CA ILE A 48 -28.88 17.26 -23.86
C ILE A 48 -27.76 16.60 -24.66
N ALA A 49 -27.53 17.03 -25.91
CA ALA A 49 -26.49 16.47 -26.78
C ALA A 49 -25.08 16.66 -26.21
N SER A 50 -24.85 17.75 -25.46
CA SER A 50 -23.59 17.98 -24.76
C SER A 50 -23.46 17.23 -23.43
N GLY A 51 -24.50 16.51 -23.00
CA GLY A 51 -24.56 15.79 -21.73
C GLY A 51 -24.68 16.68 -20.49
N ARG A 52 -24.95 17.98 -20.65
CA ARG A 52 -25.10 18.96 -19.55
C ARG A 52 -26.50 19.04 -18.98
N VAL A 53 -27.50 18.57 -19.71
CA VAL A 53 -28.91 18.58 -19.31
C VAL A 53 -29.41 17.15 -19.40
N GLY A 54 -29.63 16.51 -18.25
CA GLY A 54 -30.24 15.18 -18.19
C GLY A 54 -31.73 15.25 -18.58
N ASP A 55 -32.18 14.30 -19.40
CA ASP A 55 -33.61 14.12 -19.64
C ASP A 55 -34.19 13.24 -18.51
N GLY A 56 -34.75 13.87 -17.47
CA GLY A 56 -35.43 13.17 -16.38
C GLY A 56 -34.61 12.90 -15.12
N GLY A 57 -33.97 13.93 -14.55
CA GLY A 57 -33.54 13.92 -13.14
C GLY A 57 -32.24 13.17 -12.81
N TYR A 58 -31.58 12.56 -13.79
CA TYR A 58 -30.23 12.01 -13.63
C TYR A 58 -29.23 12.82 -14.46
N ASP A 59 -28.37 13.56 -13.78
CA ASP A 59 -27.28 14.29 -14.40
C ASP A 59 -26.17 13.28 -14.79
N LEU A 60 -26.22 12.86 -16.04
CA LEU A 60 -25.30 11.88 -16.62
C LEU A 60 -23.84 12.34 -16.53
N ALA A 61 -23.60 13.67 -16.54
CA ALA A 61 -22.26 14.22 -16.40
C ALA A 61 -21.73 14.07 -14.97
N THR A 62 -22.58 14.26 -13.95
CA THR A 62 -22.16 14.07 -12.56
C THR A 62 -21.88 12.61 -12.26
N GLU A 63 -22.71 11.67 -12.72
CA GLU A 63 -22.46 10.24 -12.52
C GLU A 63 -21.18 9.78 -13.22
N ARG A 64 -20.92 10.28 -14.43
CA ARG A 64 -19.65 10.03 -15.15
C ARG A 64 -18.45 10.60 -14.39
N ALA A 65 -18.56 11.80 -13.84
CA ALA A 65 -17.47 12.41 -13.07
C ALA A 65 -17.20 11.63 -11.78
N MET A 66 -18.23 11.15 -11.08
CA MET A 66 -18.08 10.29 -9.90
C MET A 66 -17.42 8.95 -10.26
N THR A 67 -17.85 8.33 -11.36
CA THR A 67 -17.27 7.08 -11.86
C THR A 67 -15.81 7.26 -12.23
N GLU A 68 -15.46 8.32 -12.96
CA GLU A 68 -14.07 8.62 -13.36
C GLU A 68 -13.18 8.86 -12.14
N ARG A 69 -13.72 9.51 -11.10
CA ARG A 69 -12.99 9.70 -9.84
C ARG A 69 -12.67 8.36 -9.18
N VAL A 70 -13.65 7.47 -9.05
CA VAL A 70 -13.45 6.13 -8.48
C VAL A 70 -12.46 5.32 -9.33
N GLU A 71 -12.60 5.35 -10.66
CA GLU A 71 -11.64 4.69 -11.55
C GLU A 71 -10.21 5.22 -11.40
N ARG A 72 -10.05 6.52 -11.21
CA ARG A 72 -8.74 7.14 -10.96
C ARG A 72 -8.15 6.65 -9.65
N GLU A 73 -8.95 6.59 -8.58
CA GLU A 73 -8.53 6.08 -7.28
C GLU A 73 -8.09 4.61 -7.39
N ILE A 74 -8.86 3.76 -8.09
CA ILE A 74 -8.48 2.36 -8.38
C ILE A 74 -7.16 2.28 -9.17
N LYS A 75 -6.98 3.13 -10.19
CA LYS A 75 -5.72 3.19 -10.97
C LYS A 75 -4.52 3.58 -10.11
N ILE A 76 -4.71 4.47 -9.14
CA ILE A 76 -3.65 4.86 -8.19
C ILE A 76 -3.30 3.68 -7.28
N LEU A 77 -4.30 3.01 -6.71
CA LEU A 77 -4.09 1.84 -5.83
C LEU A 77 -3.39 0.70 -6.58
N THR A 78 -3.86 0.34 -7.77
CA THR A 78 -3.24 -0.70 -8.60
C THR A 78 -1.80 -0.34 -9.03
N LEU A 79 -1.50 0.95 -9.24
CA LEU A 79 -0.14 1.39 -9.51
C LEU A 79 0.75 1.26 -8.27
N ALA A 80 0.23 1.57 -7.09
CA ALA A 80 0.95 1.40 -5.83
C ALA A 80 1.15 -0.09 -5.47
N GLU A 81 0.18 -0.97 -5.75
CA GLU A 81 0.36 -2.43 -5.66
C GLU A 81 1.47 -2.92 -6.59
N LYS A 82 1.47 -2.48 -7.86
CA LYS A 82 2.53 -2.84 -8.83
C LYS A 82 3.91 -2.33 -8.44
N LYS A 83 3.98 -1.22 -7.71
CA LYS A 83 5.22 -0.68 -7.13
C LYS A 83 5.64 -1.39 -5.84
N GLY A 84 4.83 -2.31 -5.33
CA GLY A 84 5.08 -3.01 -4.06
C GLY A 84 4.86 -2.13 -2.82
N GLN A 85 4.09 -1.05 -2.94
CA GLN A 85 3.81 -0.12 -1.83
C GLN A 85 2.54 -0.50 -1.06
N LEU A 86 1.71 -1.37 -1.62
CA LEU A 86 0.53 -1.93 -0.98
C LEU A 86 0.69 -3.44 -0.87
N VAL A 87 0.36 -3.95 0.31
CA VAL A 87 0.30 -5.39 0.58
C VAL A 87 -1.10 -5.74 1.04
N ASN A 88 -1.61 -6.87 0.56
CA ASN A 88 -2.85 -7.41 1.05
C ASN A 88 -2.64 -7.94 2.48
N ALA A 89 -3.41 -7.41 3.44
CA ALA A 89 -3.27 -7.75 4.85
C ALA A 89 -3.49 -9.25 5.13
N GLU A 90 -4.50 -9.88 4.51
CA GLU A 90 -4.78 -11.30 4.70
C GLU A 90 -3.65 -12.19 4.17
N GLN A 91 -3.05 -11.81 3.03
CA GLN A 91 -1.92 -12.51 2.47
C GLN A 91 -0.68 -12.36 3.36
N LEU A 92 -0.44 -11.15 3.88
CA LEU A 92 0.66 -10.85 4.78
C LEU A 92 0.53 -11.63 6.08
N GLU A 93 -0.65 -11.59 6.71
CA GLU A 93 -0.94 -12.31 7.95
C GLU A 93 -0.74 -13.82 7.79
N ARG A 94 -1.22 -14.40 6.68
CA ARG A 94 -1.00 -15.81 6.38
C ARG A 94 0.48 -16.15 6.19
N ALA A 95 1.20 -15.35 5.41
CA ALA A 95 2.62 -15.59 5.14
C ALA A 95 3.47 -15.48 6.42
N TYR A 96 3.26 -14.42 7.20
CA TYR A 96 3.96 -14.22 8.47
C TYR A 96 3.54 -15.26 9.52
N GLY A 97 2.26 -15.61 9.61
CA GLY A 97 1.79 -16.66 10.50
C GLY A 97 2.41 -18.02 10.20
N GLN A 98 2.55 -18.38 8.91
CA GLN A 98 3.26 -19.59 8.49
C GLN A 98 4.75 -19.53 8.84
N MET A 99 5.40 -18.39 8.59
CA MET A 99 6.82 -18.20 8.88
C MET A 99 7.11 -18.31 10.38
N VAL A 100 6.33 -17.60 11.21
CA VAL A 100 6.49 -17.60 12.67
C VAL A 100 6.12 -18.96 13.25
N GLY A 101 5.06 -19.61 12.75
CA GLY A 101 4.68 -20.95 13.18
C GLY A 101 5.76 -22.00 12.87
N ALA A 102 6.35 -21.96 11.67
CA ALA A 102 7.47 -22.82 11.31
C ALA A 102 8.69 -22.57 12.22
N PHE A 103 9.04 -21.30 12.44
CA PHE A 103 10.12 -20.91 13.33
C PHE A 103 9.92 -21.39 14.77
N GLN A 104 8.71 -21.25 15.32
CA GLN A 104 8.36 -21.75 16.64
C GLN A 104 8.51 -23.27 16.72
N SER A 105 8.00 -24.00 15.73
CA SER A 105 8.14 -25.46 15.66
C SER A 105 9.59 -25.90 15.62
N ASP A 106 10.42 -25.20 14.83
CA ASP A 106 11.85 -25.51 14.73
C ASP A 106 12.56 -25.25 16.06
N LEU A 107 12.29 -24.12 16.72
CA LEU A 107 12.85 -23.81 18.04
C LEU A 107 12.44 -24.82 19.10
N LEU A 108 11.17 -25.24 19.16
CA LEU A 108 10.71 -26.23 20.14
C LEU A 108 11.31 -27.62 19.90
N SER A 109 11.68 -27.94 18.65
CA SER A 109 12.37 -29.20 18.33
C SER A 109 13.88 -29.18 18.57
N LEU A 110 14.45 -27.99 18.80
CA LEU A 110 15.90 -27.78 18.87
C LEU A 110 16.57 -28.43 20.10
N PRO A 111 15.98 -28.40 21.32
CA PRO A 111 16.58 -28.98 22.52
C PRO A 111 16.88 -30.47 22.37
N ASP A 112 15.89 -31.23 21.88
CA ASP A 112 16.03 -32.67 21.68
C ASP A 112 17.10 -32.98 20.64
N LYS A 113 17.18 -32.18 19.55
CA LYS A 113 18.21 -32.32 18.52
C LYS A 113 19.60 -32.08 19.09
N ILE A 114 19.80 -30.98 19.82
CA ILE A 114 21.09 -30.63 20.43
C ILE A 114 21.51 -31.69 21.45
N ALA A 115 20.60 -32.13 22.32
CA ALA A 115 20.90 -33.16 23.31
C ALA A 115 21.31 -34.48 22.66
N GLN A 116 20.60 -34.90 21.60
CA GLN A 116 20.94 -36.11 20.84
C GLN A 116 22.29 -35.98 20.13
N GLU A 117 22.60 -34.83 19.52
CA GLU A 117 23.88 -34.56 18.85
C GLU A 117 25.05 -34.58 19.85
N LEU A 118 24.89 -33.93 21.01
CA LEU A 118 25.93 -33.91 22.05
C LEU A 118 26.20 -35.29 22.63
N ARG A 119 25.15 -36.08 22.85
CA ARG A 119 25.27 -37.45 23.35
C ARG A 119 25.95 -38.37 22.34
N THR A 120 25.64 -38.23 21.05
CA THR A 120 26.18 -39.10 20.00
C THR A 120 27.62 -38.75 19.62
N LEU A 121 27.97 -37.46 19.54
CA LEU A 121 29.30 -37.02 19.12
C LEU A 121 30.31 -36.97 20.26
N TYR A 122 29.87 -36.60 21.46
CA TYR A 122 30.77 -36.30 22.58
C TYR A 122 30.49 -37.14 23.83
N GLY A 123 29.43 -37.97 23.83
CA GLY A 123 29.03 -38.75 25.00
C GLY A 123 28.54 -37.89 26.18
N VAL A 124 28.22 -36.62 25.92
CA VAL A 124 27.76 -35.66 26.93
C VAL A 124 26.25 -35.78 27.06
N ASP A 125 25.77 -36.03 28.28
CA ASP A 125 24.34 -35.98 28.60
C ASP A 125 23.99 -34.55 29.06
N VAL A 126 22.97 -33.96 28.46
CA VAL A 126 22.53 -32.59 28.73
C VAL A 126 21.08 -32.62 29.18
N ASP A 127 20.79 -31.84 30.21
CA ASP A 127 19.43 -31.65 30.69
C ASP A 127 18.59 -30.88 29.65
N VAL A 128 17.64 -31.58 29.05
CA VAL A 128 16.73 -31.05 28.04
C VAL A 128 15.75 -30.05 28.67
N GLU A 129 15.41 -30.18 29.96
CA GLU A 129 14.51 -29.25 30.66
C GLU A 129 15.14 -27.86 30.75
N LEU A 130 16.44 -27.78 31.04
CA LEU A 130 17.19 -26.52 31.08
C LEU A 130 17.18 -25.80 29.73
N LEU A 131 17.39 -26.54 28.64
CA LEU A 131 17.35 -26.00 27.28
C LEU A 131 15.94 -25.51 26.92
N ASN A 132 14.90 -26.28 27.28
CA ASN A 132 13.52 -25.89 27.08
C ASN A 132 13.15 -24.61 27.83
N GLU A 133 13.62 -24.44 29.06
CA GLU A 133 13.39 -23.21 29.84
C GLU A 133 13.92 -21.97 29.08
N HIS A 134 15.12 -22.07 28.51
CA HIS A 134 15.74 -20.96 27.78
C HIS A 134 14.98 -20.66 26.48
N ILE A 135 14.61 -21.69 25.72
CA ILE A 135 13.86 -21.50 24.46
C ILE A 135 12.48 -20.93 24.73
N ASN A 136 11.75 -21.46 25.71
CA ASN A 136 10.45 -20.94 26.08
C ASN A 136 10.54 -19.49 26.59
N GLY A 137 11.59 -19.15 27.36
CA GLY A 137 11.86 -17.78 27.75
C GLY A 137 12.04 -16.83 26.56
N CYS A 138 12.79 -17.24 25.53
CA CYS A 138 12.93 -16.47 24.29
C CYS A 138 11.60 -16.34 23.52
N LEU A 139 10.82 -17.42 23.43
CA LEU A 139 9.50 -17.40 22.78
C LEU A 139 8.52 -16.48 23.53
N GLU A 140 8.55 -16.46 24.86
CA GLU A 140 7.74 -15.54 25.67
C GLU A 140 8.13 -14.08 25.45
N GLN A 141 9.44 -13.78 25.36
CA GLN A 141 9.91 -12.44 25.05
C GLN A 141 9.42 -11.99 23.67
N LEU A 142 9.48 -12.88 22.67
CA LEU A 142 8.98 -12.60 21.33
C LEU A 142 7.46 -12.38 21.33
N ALA A 143 6.71 -13.17 22.11
CA ALA A 143 5.26 -13.01 22.24
C ALA A 143 4.84 -11.70 22.92
N ARG A 144 5.72 -11.12 23.74
CA ARG A 144 5.52 -9.80 24.39
C ARG A 144 5.94 -8.63 23.51
N TYR A 145 6.47 -8.89 22.31
CA TYR A 145 6.88 -7.83 21.40
C TYR A 145 5.67 -6.96 21.02
N ASP A 146 5.81 -5.66 21.30
CA ASP A 146 4.83 -4.64 20.93
C ASP A 146 5.53 -3.64 19.98
N PRO A 147 5.11 -3.56 18.71
CA PRO A 147 5.72 -2.66 17.73
C PRO A 147 5.53 -1.18 18.06
N ASP A 148 4.52 -0.83 18.86
CA ASP A 148 4.21 0.55 19.24
C ASP A 148 4.82 0.94 20.59
N SER A 149 5.53 0.02 21.25
CA SER A 149 6.30 0.33 22.44
C SER A 149 7.39 1.35 22.09
N PRO A 150 7.54 2.45 22.84
CA PRO A 150 8.62 3.41 22.61
C PRO A 150 9.94 2.69 22.85
N SER A 151 10.57 2.24 21.76
CA SER A 151 11.84 1.55 21.78
C SER A 151 12.85 2.40 22.56
N SER A 152 13.39 1.85 23.65
CA SER A 152 14.56 2.42 24.32
C SER A 152 15.86 2.12 23.56
N ASP A 153 15.77 1.67 22.31
CA ASP A 153 16.91 1.51 21.44
C ASP A 153 17.29 2.86 20.81
N PRO A 154 18.54 3.33 20.99
CA PRO A 154 19.03 4.49 20.28
C PRO A 154 19.01 4.20 18.79
N ALA A 155 18.51 5.15 18.01
CA ALA A 155 18.42 5.06 16.56
C ALA A 155 19.76 4.58 15.96
N PRO A 156 19.74 3.65 14.98
CA PRO A 156 20.95 3.26 14.25
C PRO A 156 21.38 4.43 13.36
N GLY A 157 22.21 5.32 13.91
CA GLY A 157 22.63 6.53 13.21
C GLY A 157 23.62 7.42 13.96
N GLU A 158 23.71 7.35 15.29
CA GLU A 158 24.79 8.02 16.03
C GLU A 158 25.90 7.03 16.31
N ALA A 159 26.69 6.79 15.26
CA ALA A 159 28.05 6.29 15.42
C ALA A 159 28.73 7.19 16.47
N ALA A 160 29.02 6.60 17.62
CA ALA A 160 29.86 7.18 18.64
C ALA A 160 31.10 7.75 17.96
N ASN A 161 31.17 9.08 17.90
CA ASN A 161 32.41 9.78 17.60
C ASN A 161 33.27 9.63 18.86
N ALA A 162 33.79 8.42 19.04
CA ALA A 162 34.85 8.16 19.98
C ALA A 162 36.06 8.91 19.42
N SER A 163 36.27 10.11 19.96
CA SER A 163 37.54 10.81 19.91
C SER A 163 38.62 9.79 20.27
N ARG A 164 39.29 9.26 19.26
CA ARG A 164 40.56 8.56 19.45
C ARG A 164 41.54 9.64 19.89
N GLU A 165 41.66 9.83 21.20
CA GLU A 165 42.88 10.38 21.75
C GLU A 165 43.97 9.37 21.40
N ASP A 166 44.76 9.77 20.41
CA ASP A 166 45.99 9.13 19.98
C ASP A 166 46.94 9.04 21.19
N ARG A 167 46.88 7.94 21.93
CA ARG A 167 47.93 7.56 22.86
C ARG A 167 48.93 6.72 22.08
N ASP A 168 49.84 7.44 21.44
CA ASP A 168 51.11 6.91 20.95
C ASP A 168 51.96 6.47 22.15
N ASP A 169 51.70 5.26 22.64
CA ASP A 169 52.56 4.59 23.61
C ASP A 169 53.72 3.94 22.83
N GLY A 170 54.70 4.77 22.46
CA GLY A 170 55.88 4.43 21.66
C GLY A 170 56.76 3.32 22.23
N LEU A 171 56.33 2.06 22.10
CA LEU A 171 57.09 0.86 22.40
C LEU A 171 57.02 -0.09 21.21
N GLY A 172 57.86 0.19 20.22
CA GLY A 172 58.03 -0.64 19.05
C GLY A 172 59.46 -0.60 18.57
N GLU A 173 60.42 -1.11 19.35
CA GLU A 173 61.72 -1.45 18.80
C GLU A 173 62.31 -2.74 19.40
N ALA A 174 62.81 -3.58 18.49
CA ALA A 174 63.57 -4.82 18.64
C ALA A 174 62.78 -6.14 18.70
N LEU A 175 62.33 -6.61 17.53
CA LEU A 175 62.40 -8.04 17.21
C LEU A 175 63.52 -8.26 16.20
N SER A 176 64.55 -8.98 16.65
CA SER A 176 65.73 -9.40 15.88
C SER A 176 65.36 -10.25 14.66
N PRO A 177 66.09 -10.16 13.53
CA PRO A 177 65.82 -10.97 12.35
C PRO A 177 66.12 -12.44 12.60
N PHE A 178 65.13 -13.24 12.25
CA PHE A 178 65.14 -14.70 12.09
C PHE A 178 66.33 -15.14 11.22
N GLU A 179 67.36 -15.76 11.81
CA GLU A 179 68.40 -16.46 11.06
C GLU A 179 67.80 -17.75 10.48
N ARG A 180 67.64 -17.78 9.15
CA ARG A 180 67.32 -18.98 8.38
C ARG A 180 68.52 -19.91 8.39
N GLU A 181 68.42 -21.00 9.13
CA GLU A 181 69.26 -22.19 8.97
C GLU A 181 68.95 -22.83 7.60
N GLY A 182 69.82 -22.60 6.62
CA GLY A 182 69.83 -23.26 5.33
C GLY A 182 70.91 -24.33 5.31
N SER A 183 70.48 -25.58 5.34
CA SER A 183 71.31 -26.78 5.16
C SER A 183 71.99 -26.81 3.78
N GLY A 184 73.31 -27.00 3.78
CA GLY A 184 74.11 -27.37 2.62
C GLY A 184 75.18 -28.37 3.05
N GLU A 185 75.03 -29.62 2.61
CA GLU A 185 75.94 -30.76 2.88
C GLU A 185 77.36 -30.52 2.34
N PRO A 186 78.41 -31.08 2.97
CA PRO A 186 79.73 -31.23 2.36
C PRO A 186 79.85 -32.57 1.61
N GLY A 187 80.68 -32.59 0.57
CA GLY A 187 81.10 -33.81 -0.14
C GLY A 187 82.10 -34.67 0.62
#